data_AF-A0A270B4V0-F1
#
_entry.id   AF-A0A270B4V0-F1
#
_cell.length_a   1.000
_cell.length_b   1.000
_cell.length_c   1.000
_cell.angle_alpha   90.00
_cell.angle_beta   90.00
_cell.angle_gamma   90.00
#
_symmetry.space_group_name_H-M   'P 1'
#
loop_
_entity.id
_entity.type
_entity.pdbx_description
1 polymer ?
#
loop_
_entity_poly.entity_id
_entity_poly.type
_entity_poly.pdbx_seq_one_letter_code
_entity_poly.pdbx_strand_id
1 'polypeptide(L)'
;MSEDDYRAVIDALVAELRNIGAPDIADQRHYSEEEPETSERRLISPQRRLVEMLRGFERFLAIQDRQTYEMAMGRMADALRGEGPEAASVIQTTDGEPREYFLSEAPNLREVRNDVQALIDRLLDGDLRPGSEGGTDESDRAR
;
A
#
# COMPACT_ATOMS: atom_id res chain seq x y z
N MET A 1 -17.62 -6.83 -5.07
CA MET A 1 -17.47 -5.57 -5.82
C MET A 1 -17.22 -5.92 -7.27
N SER A 2 -17.85 -5.20 -8.20
CA SER A 2 -17.60 -5.34 -9.63
C SER A 2 -16.27 -4.69 -10.03
N GLU A 3 -15.76 -5.01 -11.20
CA GLU A 3 -14.54 -4.38 -11.73
C GLU A 3 -14.68 -2.86 -11.87
N ASP A 4 -15.87 -2.38 -12.23
CA ASP A 4 -16.17 -0.95 -12.33
C ASP A 4 -16.15 -0.26 -10.96
N ASP A 5 -16.62 -0.94 -9.90
CA ASP A 5 -16.51 -0.42 -8.53
C ASP A 5 -15.04 -0.23 -8.13
N TYR A 6 -14.17 -1.20 -8.46
CA TYR A 6 -12.74 -1.09 -8.18
C TYR A 6 -12.09 0.05 -8.96
N ARG A 7 -12.47 0.26 -10.22
CA ARG A 7 -11.97 1.37 -11.03
C ARG A 7 -12.36 2.72 -10.43
N ALA A 8 -13.62 2.87 -10.00
CA ALA A 8 -14.09 4.11 -9.36
C ALA A 8 -13.33 4.40 -8.04
N VAL A 9 -13.06 3.38 -7.23
CA VAL A 9 -12.26 3.53 -6.00
C VAL A 9 -10.82 3.90 -6.31
N ILE A 10 -10.22 3.29 -7.34
CA ILE A 10 -8.85 3.63 -7.77
C ILE A 10 -8.77 5.08 -8.24
N ASP A 11 -9.74 5.56 -9.01
CA ASP A 11 -9.75 6.95 -9.48
C ASP A 11 -9.83 7.95 -8.31
N ALA A 12 -10.67 7.65 -7.30
CA ALA A 12 -10.73 8.43 -6.07
C ALA A 12 -9.39 8.39 -5.31
N LEU A 13 -8.79 7.21 -5.15
CA LEU A 13 -7.50 7.05 -4.47
C LEU A 13 -6.36 7.79 -5.20
N VAL A 14 -6.32 7.76 -6.53
CA VAL A 14 -5.34 8.49 -7.34
C VAL A 14 -5.44 9.99 -7.09
N ALA A 15 -6.66 10.54 -7.01
CA ALA A 15 -6.86 11.95 -6.73
C ALA A 15 -6.32 12.33 -5.35
N GLU A 16 -6.66 11.54 -4.32
CA GLU A 16 -6.19 11.81 -2.95
C GLU A 16 -4.68 11.64 -2.80
N LEU A 17 -4.08 10.61 -3.40
CA LEU A 17 -2.62 10.40 -3.38
C LEU A 17 -1.87 11.59 -3.98
N ARG A 18 -2.39 12.19 -5.05
CA ARG A 18 -1.80 13.42 -5.62
C ARG A 18 -1.96 14.61 -4.68
N ASN A 19 -3.13 14.76 -4.05
CA ASN A 19 -3.41 15.86 -3.12
C ASN A 19 -2.47 15.84 -1.91
N ILE A 20 -2.13 14.66 -1.39
CA ILE A 20 -1.22 14.49 -0.23
C ILE A 20 0.26 14.47 -0.61
N GLY A 21 0.60 14.71 -1.88
CA GLY A 21 1.99 14.76 -2.33
C GLY A 21 2.66 13.38 -2.55
N ALA A 22 1.88 12.35 -2.87
CA ALA A 22 2.35 11.01 -3.24
C ALA A 22 2.09 10.67 -4.73
N PRO A 23 2.54 11.52 -5.69
CA PRO A 23 2.25 11.32 -7.11
C PRO A 23 2.84 10.04 -7.70
N ASP A 24 3.95 9.55 -7.14
CA ASP A 24 4.60 8.31 -7.60
C ASP A 24 3.71 7.08 -7.33
N ILE A 25 2.99 7.06 -6.21
CA ILE A 25 2.03 5.99 -5.89
C ILE A 25 0.78 6.13 -6.78
N ALA A 26 0.44 7.35 -7.16
CA ALA A 26 -0.68 7.62 -8.05
C ALA A 26 -0.39 7.31 -9.54
N ASP A 27 0.86 7.01 -9.90
CA ASP A 27 1.25 6.73 -11.28
C ASP A 27 0.87 5.31 -11.70
N GLN A 28 -0.14 5.21 -12.57
CA GLN A 28 -0.64 3.93 -13.05
C GLN A 28 0.42 3.10 -13.79
N ARG A 29 1.47 3.72 -14.32
CA ARG A 29 2.56 3.02 -15.02
C ARG A 29 3.31 2.05 -14.12
N HIS A 30 3.34 2.30 -12.80
CA HIS A 30 3.96 1.42 -11.81
C HIS A 30 3.19 0.12 -11.57
N TYR A 31 1.95 0.02 -12.07
CA TYR A 31 1.05 -1.12 -11.86
C TYR A 31 0.80 -1.87 -13.17
N SER A 32 1.84 -1.98 -13.99
CA SER A 32 1.82 -2.74 -15.24
C SER A 32 2.72 -3.97 -15.16
N GLU A 33 2.32 -5.02 -15.84
CA GLU A 33 3.08 -6.26 -16.01
C GLU A 33 3.33 -6.52 -17.48
N GLU A 34 4.49 -7.10 -17.78
CA GLU A 34 4.81 -7.58 -19.11
C GLU A 34 4.20 -8.96 -19.31
N GLU A 35 3.42 -9.12 -20.37
CA GLU A 35 2.86 -10.41 -20.75
C GLU A 35 3.97 -11.30 -21.37
N PRO A 36 4.26 -12.48 -20.80
CA PRO A 36 5.43 -13.27 -21.19
C PRO A 36 5.46 -13.71 -22.65
N GLU A 37 4.29 -13.83 -23.29
CA GLU A 37 4.14 -14.37 -24.65
C GLU A 37 4.25 -13.29 -25.72
N THR A 38 3.83 -12.06 -25.42
CA THR A 38 3.71 -10.95 -26.37
C THR A 38 4.71 -9.83 -26.10
N SER A 39 5.35 -9.83 -24.92
CA SER A 39 6.11 -8.71 -24.37
C SER A 39 5.30 -7.39 -24.29
N GLU A 40 3.97 -7.47 -24.37
CA GLU A 40 3.11 -6.30 -24.22
C GLU A 40 2.95 -5.94 -22.75
N ARG A 41 3.05 -4.65 -22.43
CA ARG A 41 2.77 -4.15 -21.07
C ARG A 41 1.28 -3.89 -20.92
N ARG A 42 0.66 -4.57 -19.95
CA ARG A 42 -0.73 -4.36 -19.57
C ARG A 42 -0.85 -3.98 -18.11
N LEU A 43 -1.88 -3.21 -17.78
CA LEU A 43 -2.21 -2.94 -16.38
C LEU A 43 -2.64 -4.23 -15.71
N ILE A 44 -2.23 -4.41 -14.45
CA ILE A 44 -2.76 -5.48 -13.60
C ILE A 44 -4.25 -5.26 -13.33
N SER A 45 -4.95 -6.32 -12.92
CA SER A 45 -6.39 -6.24 -12.65
C SER A 45 -6.71 -5.11 -11.65
N PRO A 46 -7.88 -4.44 -11.78
CA PRO A 46 -8.23 -3.34 -10.89
C PRO A 46 -8.17 -3.71 -9.40
N GLN A 47 -8.56 -4.93 -9.02
CA GLN A 47 -8.45 -5.41 -7.64
C GLN A 47 -7.00 -5.39 -7.16
N ARG A 48 -6.12 -6.07 -7.91
CA ARG A 48 -4.70 -6.18 -7.57
C ARG A 48 -4.03 -4.81 -7.55
N ARG A 49 -4.39 -3.94 -8.51
CA ARG A 49 -3.91 -2.57 -8.57
C ARG A 49 -4.30 -1.78 -7.32
N LEU A 50 -5.56 -1.85 -6.89
CA LEU A 50 -6.00 -1.16 -5.67
C LEU A 50 -5.20 -1.63 -4.45
N VAL A 51 -4.98 -2.94 -4.31
CA VAL A 51 -4.17 -3.50 -3.22
C VAL A 51 -2.73 -3.00 -3.26
N GLU A 52 -2.08 -3.01 -4.42
CA GLU A 52 -0.70 -2.53 -4.57
C GLU A 52 -0.58 -1.01 -4.31
N MET A 53 -1.59 -0.22 -4.71
CA MET A 53 -1.65 1.21 -4.37
C MET A 53 -1.80 1.44 -2.87
N LEU A 54 -2.67 0.70 -2.19
CA LEU A 54 -2.85 0.78 -0.74
C LEU A 54 -1.60 0.35 0.02
N ARG A 55 -0.87 -0.68 -0.47
CA ARG A 55 0.43 -1.07 0.08
C ARG A 55 1.49 0.02 -0.10
N GLY A 56 1.52 0.66 -1.25
CA GLY A 56 2.38 1.83 -1.48
C GLY A 56 2.06 2.95 -0.49
N PHE A 57 0.77 3.24 -0.29
CA PHE A 57 0.31 4.25 0.65
C PHE A 57 0.66 3.92 2.11
N GLU A 58 0.49 2.67 2.54
CA GLU A 58 0.89 2.23 3.88
C GLU A 58 2.38 2.50 4.12
N ARG A 59 3.25 2.17 3.15
CA ARG A 59 4.69 2.42 3.25
C ARG A 59 5.01 3.90 3.31
N PHE A 60 4.30 4.72 2.53
CA PHE A 60 4.43 6.17 2.57
C PHE A 60 4.09 6.73 3.96
N LEU A 61 3.00 6.26 4.57
CA LEU A 61 2.66 6.61 5.96
C LEU A 61 3.72 6.11 6.94
N ALA A 62 4.24 4.90 6.75
CA ALA A 62 5.25 4.31 7.62
C ALA A 62 6.54 5.15 7.69
N ILE A 63 6.96 5.75 6.57
CA ILE A 63 8.14 6.63 6.51
C ILE A 63 7.92 7.92 7.32
N GLN A 64 6.67 8.39 7.42
CA GLN A 64 6.29 9.61 8.12
C GLN A 64 5.79 9.34 9.56
N ASP A 65 5.84 8.10 10.02
CA ASP A 65 5.34 7.69 11.32
C ASP A 65 6.45 7.72 12.37
N ARG A 66 6.27 8.53 13.42
CA ARG A 66 7.21 8.59 14.54
C ARG A 66 7.44 7.23 15.18
N GLN A 67 6.42 6.37 15.24
CA GLN A 67 6.59 5.06 15.84
C GLN A 67 7.50 4.15 15.01
N THR A 68 7.46 4.24 13.68
CA THR A 68 8.42 3.53 12.82
C THR A 68 9.84 3.98 13.10
N TYR A 69 10.04 5.29 13.26
CA TYR A 69 11.33 5.87 13.64
C TYR A 69 11.82 5.34 14.99
N GLU A 70 11.00 5.41 16.04
CA GLU A 70 11.35 4.93 17.39
C GLU A 70 11.72 3.45 17.39
N MET A 71 10.96 2.62 16.67
CA MET A 71 11.25 1.20 16.51
C MET A 71 12.57 0.95 15.77
N ALA A 72 12.86 1.72 14.73
CA ALA A 72 14.12 1.60 13.98
C ALA A 72 15.32 2.00 14.85
N MET A 73 15.23 3.10 15.60
CA MET A 73 16.24 3.56 16.55
C MET A 73 16.50 2.51 17.64
N GLY A 74 15.45 1.94 18.22
CA GLY A 74 15.56 0.86 19.21
C GLY A 74 16.29 -0.36 18.66
N ARG A 75 15.93 -0.82 17.45
CA ARG A 75 16.62 -1.95 16.79
C ARG A 75 18.09 -1.67 16.49
N MET A 76 18.43 -0.43 16.11
CA MET A 76 19.83 -0.05 15.88
C MET A 76 20.62 -0.03 17.20
N ALA A 77 20.03 0.49 18.28
CA ALA A 77 20.64 0.47 19.60
C ALA A 77 20.88 -0.97 20.08
N ASP A 78 19.90 -1.86 19.94
CA ASP A 78 20.00 -3.27 20.32
C ASP A 78 21.10 -4.02 19.54
N ALA A 79 21.33 -3.63 18.28
CA ALA A 79 22.34 -4.26 17.41
C ALA A 79 23.77 -3.77 17.70
N LEU A 80 23.94 -2.60 18.30
CA LEU A 80 25.24 -1.99 18.56
C LEU A 80 25.77 -2.43 19.93
N ARG A 81 27.05 -2.82 19.97
CA ARG A 81 27.75 -3.14 21.23
C ARG A 81 28.27 -1.83 21.87
N GLY A 82 27.37 -0.92 22.22
CA GLY A 82 27.72 0.40 22.75
C GLY A 82 26.50 1.33 22.87
N GLU A 83 26.74 2.63 23.03
CA GLU A 83 25.66 3.62 22.92
C GLU A 83 25.09 3.62 21.49
N GLY A 84 23.77 3.51 21.41
CA GLY A 84 23.04 3.58 20.14
C GLY A 84 22.97 5.01 19.60
N PRO A 85 22.49 5.19 18.36
CA PRO A 85 22.28 6.53 17.82
C PRO A 85 21.27 7.31 18.68
N GLU A 86 21.54 8.60 18.94
CA GLU A 86 20.65 9.46 19.73
C GLU A 86 19.50 10.05 18.89
N ALA A 87 19.77 10.32 17.61
CA ALA A 87 18.83 10.92 16.69
C ALA A 87 19.11 10.50 15.25
N ALA A 88 18.12 10.69 14.38
CA ALA A 88 18.31 10.67 12.93
C ALA A 88 17.51 11.81 12.30
N SER A 89 18.10 12.47 11.30
CA SER A 89 17.46 13.51 10.52
C SER A 89 17.51 13.18 9.03
N VAL A 90 16.53 13.69 8.29
CA VAL A 90 16.45 13.57 6.83
C VAL A 90 16.77 14.93 6.24
N ILE A 91 17.82 14.99 5.43
CA ILE A 91 18.20 16.21 4.70
C ILE A 91 17.70 16.07 3.26
N GLN A 92 16.72 16.88 2.91
CA GLN A 92 16.23 16.97 1.54
C GLN A 92 17.15 17.90 0.73
N THR A 93 17.83 17.35 -0.28
CA THR A 93 18.83 18.06 -1.10
C THR A 93 18.34 18.42 -2.50
N THR A 94 17.04 18.34 -2.79
CA THR A 94 16.48 18.71 -4.10
C THR A 94 16.46 20.23 -4.30
N ASP A 95 16.74 20.68 -5.53
CA ASP A 95 16.85 22.06 -6.04
C ASP A 95 16.24 23.14 -5.14
N GLY A 96 17.05 23.64 -4.20
CA GLY A 96 16.65 24.64 -3.21
C GLY A 96 17.57 24.65 -1.98
N GLU A 97 17.21 25.44 -0.97
CA GLU A 97 17.86 25.42 0.34
C GLU A 97 17.61 24.06 1.03
N PRO A 98 18.66 23.38 1.54
CA PRO A 98 18.51 22.12 2.24
C PRO A 98 17.50 22.24 3.38
N ARG A 99 16.51 21.34 3.41
CA ARG A 99 15.56 21.23 4.51
C ARG A 99 15.88 19.99 5.32
N GLU A 100 16.07 20.19 6.62
CA GLU A 100 16.27 19.11 7.59
C GLU A 100 14.93 18.80 8.27
N TYR A 101 14.60 17.51 8.36
CA TYR A 101 13.41 17.01 9.04
C TYR A 101 13.80 16.03 10.14
N PHE A 102 13.22 16.19 11.33
CA PHE A 102 13.40 15.29 12.46
C PHE A 102 12.20 14.34 12.58
N LEU A 103 12.42 13.05 12.31
CA LEU A 103 11.34 12.05 12.38
C LEU A 103 10.86 11.77 13.82
N SER A 104 11.64 12.17 14.82
CA SER A 104 11.22 12.18 16.23
C SER A 104 10.04 13.14 16.49
N GLU A 105 9.86 14.17 15.66
CA GLU A 105 8.78 15.15 15.77
C GLU A 105 7.57 14.80 14.88
N ALA A 106 7.67 13.71 14.12
CA ALA A 106 6.61 13.28 13.23
C ALA A 106 5.33 12.88 14.00
N PRO A 107 4.15 12.89 13.35
CA PRO A 107 2.94 12.39 13.96
C PRO A 107 3.03 10.87 14.22
N ASN A 108 2.21 10.38 15.15
CA ASN A 108 1.96 8.95 15.26
C ASN A 108 0.85 8.58 14.27
N LEU A 109 1.18 7.77 13.27
CA LEU A 109 0.25 7.37 12.20
C LEU A 109 -0.18 5.90 12.33
N ARG A 110 0.12 5.24 13.45
CA ARG A 110 -0.12 3.80 13.63
C ARG A 110 -1.58 3.40 13.45
N GLU A 111 -2.51 4.19 13.98
CA GLU A 111 -3.94 3.89 13.84
C GLU A 111 -4.36 3.89 12.37
N VAL A 112 -4.02 4.96 11.63
CA VAL A 112 -4.29 5.08 10.20
C VAL A 112 -3.64 3.93 9.42
N ARG A 113 -2.40 3.54 9.77
CA ARG A 113 -1.72 2.41 9.14
C ARG A 113 -2.42 1.08 9.41
N ASN A 114 -2.88 0.86 10.64
CA ASN A 114 -3.66 -0.33 10.98
C ASN A 114 -4.97 -0.38 10.20
N ASP A 115 -5.63 0.77 9.99
CA ASP A 115 -6.85 0.86 9.20
C ASP A 115 -6.61 0.54 7.72
N VAL A 116 -5.53 1.08 7.15
CA VAL A 116 -5.11 0.75 5.77
C VAL A 116 -4.80 -0.74 5.64
N GLN A 117 -4.08 -1.32 6.61
CA GLN A 117 -3.78 -2.74 6.61
C GLN A 117 -5.05 -3.59 6.72
N ALA A 118 -5.98 -3.23 7.62
CA ALA A 118 -7.25 -3.92 7.75
C ALA A 118 -8.11 -3.83 6.48
N LEU A 119 -8.03 -2.71 5.75
CA LEU A 119 -8.67 -2.57 4.45
C LEU A 119 -8.04 -3.52 3.41
N ILE A 120 -6.71 -3.58 3.34
CA ILE A 120 -5.99 -4.50 2.45
C ILE A 120 -6.40 -5.95 2.75
N ASP A 121 -6.41 -6.34 4.02
CA ASP A 121 -6.74 -7.70 4.44
C ASP A 121 -8.18 -8.06 4.04
N ARG A 122 -9.14 -7.15 4.23
CA ARG A 122 -10.54 -7.36 3.78
C ARG A 122 -10.67 -7.51 2.28
N LEU A 123 -9.90 -6.74 1.50
CA LEU A 123 -9.92 -6.82 0.04
C LEU A 123 -9.34 -8.16 -0.44
N LEU A 124 -8.35 -8.71 0.26
CA LEU A 124 -7.76 -10.01 -0.04
C LEU A 124 -8.66 -11.17 0.42
N ASP A 125 -9.24 -11.08 1.62
CA ASP A 125 -10.11 -12.11 2.20
C ASP A 125 -11.44 -12.24 1.44
N GLY A 126 -11.96 -11.14 0.89
CA GLY A 126 -13.14 -11.13 0.03
C GLY A 126 -12.99 -11.96 -1.25
N ASP A 127 -11.75 -12.22 -1.69
CA ASP A 127 -11.40 -12.97 -2.90
C ASP A 127 -11.15 -14.48 -2.65
N LEU A 128 -10.98 -14.93 -1.40
CA LEU A 128 -10.75 -16.35 -1.05
C LEU A 128 -12.02 -17.19 -0.93
N ARG A 129 -13.19 -16.67 -1.32
CA ARG A 129 -14.39 -17.49 -1.54
C ARG A 129 -14.52 -17.82 -3.03
N PRO A 130 -13.96 -18.95 -3.50
CA PRO A 130 -14.30 -19.44 -4.83
C PRO A 130 -15.82 -19.65 -4.88
N GLY A 131 -16.42 -19.24 -5.99
CA GLY A 131 -17.85 -19.18 -6.19
C GLY A 131 -18.59 -20.42 -5.69
N SER A 132 -19.55 -20.18 -4.80
CA SER A 132 -20.75 -21.02 -4.71
C SER A 132 -21.64 -20.70 -5.93
N GLU A 133 -21.20 -21.12 -7.11
CA GLU A 133 -22.04 -21.25 -8.30
C GLU A 133 -21.91 -22.68 -8.83
N GLY A 134 -23.04 -23.35 -9.06
CA GLY A 134 -23.08 -24.62 -9.80
C GLY A 134 -23.52 -25.86 -9.01
N GLY A 135 -24.51 -25.74 -8.13
CA GLY A 135 -25.24 -26.87 -7.56
C GLY A 135 -26.63 -27.05 -8.17
N THR A 136 -26.81 -26.85 -9.48
CA THR A 136 -28.00 -27.35 -10.19
C THR A 136 -27.82 -28.85 -10.42
N ASP A 137 -28.11 -29.63 -9.38
CA ASP A 137 -28.36 -31.06 -9.55
C ASP A 137 -29.84 -31.24 -9.94
N GLU A 138 -30.12 -30.95 -11.21
CA GLU A 138 -31.38 -31.26 -11.89
C GLU A 138 -31.32 -32.67 -12.49
N SER A 139 -30.85 -33.65 -11.71
CA SER A 139 -30.66 -35.03 -12.17
C SER A 139 -31.14 -36.08 -11.16
N ASP A 140 -32.36 -36.00 -10.62
CA ASP A 140 -33.12 -37.22 -10.26
C ASP A 140 -34.53 -36.91 -9.72
N ARG A 141 -35.52 -36.72 -10.59
CA ARG A 141 -36.92 -37.09 -10.31
C ARG A 141 -37.62 -37.56 -11.59
N ALA A 142 -37.07 -38.62 -12.16
CA ALA A 142 -37.85 -39.54 -12.96
C ALA A 142 -37.93 -40.87 -12.20
N ARG A 143 -38.97 -41.00 -11.36
CA ARG A 143 -39.57 -42.28 -10.93
C ARG A 143 -40.91 -42.02 -10.26
#